data_AF-A0A8C8XD36-F1
#
_entry.id   AF-A0A8C8XD36-F1
#
_cell.length_a   1.000
_cell.length_b   1.000
_cell.length_c   1.000
_cell.angle_alpha   90.00
_cell.angle_beta   90.00
_cell.angle_gamma   90.00
#
_symmetry.space_group_name_H-M   'P 1'
#
loop_
_entity.id
_entity.type
_entity.pdbx_description
1 polymer ?
#
loop_
_entity_poly.entity_id
_entity_poly.type
_entity_poly.pdbx_seq_one_letter_code
_entity_poly.pdbx_strand_id
1 'polypeptide(L)' 'IARMHAPRKGLSQLALPYRHSVPTWLKLMSADVKEQIYKLAKKVLTPS' A
#
# COMPACT_ATOMS: atom_id res chain seq x y z
N ILE A 1 -8.09 -12.08 -5.55
CA ILE A 1 -8.34 -13.38 -4.91
C ILE A 1 -9.83 -13.70 -5.01
N ALA A 2 -10.15 -14.85 -5.60
CA ALA A 2 -11.52 -15.31 -5.80
C ALA A 2 -12.17 -15.70 -4.46
N ARG A 3 -13.49 -15.88 -4.49
CA ARG A 3 -14.34 -15.99 -3.30
C ARG A 3 -13.94 -17.15 -2.38
N MET A 4 -13.79 -16.85 -1.09
CA MET A 4 -13.44 -17.84 -0.06
C MET A 4 -14.50 -18.94 0.13
N HIS A 5 -15.80 -18.65 -0.02
CA HIS A 5 -16.87 -19.60 0.32
C HIS A 5 -18.07 -19.66 -0.65
N ALA A 6 -18.04 -18.97 -1.79
CA ALA A 6 -19.19 -18.96 -2.71
C ALA A 6 -18.77 -19.07 -4.18
N PRO A 7 -19.52 -19.79 -5.03
CA PRO A 7 -19.22 -19.92 -6.44
C PRO A 7 -19.54 -18.61 -7.17
N ARG A 8 -18.50 -17.79 -7.41
CA ARG A 8 -18.53 -16.67 -8.37
C ARG A 8 -17.11 -16.19 -8.67
N LYS A 9 -16.92 -15.66 -9.88
CA LYS A 9 -15.61 -15.18 -10.36
C LYS A 9 -15.41 -13.72 -9.93
N GLY A 10 -14.52 -13.50 -8.96
CA GLY A 10 -14.08 -12.16 -8.54
C GLY A 10 -12.93 -11.66 -9.42
N LEU A 11 -13.04 -10.42 -9.92
CA LEU A 11 -12.08 -9.83 -10.86
C LEU A 11 -11.22 -8.71 -10.26
N SER A 12 -11.54 -8.22 -9.06
CA SER A 12 -10.82 -7.12 -8.42
C SER A 12 -9.49 -7.59 -7.83
N GLN A 13 -8.39 -7.02 -8.32
CA GLN A 13 -7.02 -7.23 -7.84
C GLN A 13 -6.22 -5.93 -8.00
N LEU A 14 -5.27 -5.69 -7.09
CA LEU A 14 -4.30 -4.61 -7.24
C LEU A 14 -3.39 -4.91 -8.43
N ALA A 15 -3.09 -3.91 -9.24
CA ALA A 15 -2.07 -3.97 -10.28
C ALA A 15 -0.88 -3.10 -9.85
N LEU A 16 0.23 -3.74 -9.51
CA LEU A 16 1.45 -3.02 -9.14
C LEU A 16 2.03 -2.32 -10.40
N PRO A 17 2.63 -1.13 -10.25
CA PRO A 17 3.36 -0.49 -11.34
C PRO A 17 4.46 -1.40 -11.87
N TYR A 18 4.74 -1.31 -13.17
CA TYR A 18 5.82 -2.10 -13.79
C TYR A 18 7.21 -1.74 -13.23
N ARG A 19 7.43 -0.48 -12.85
CA ARG A 19 8.69 0.00 -12.29
C ARG A 19 8.58 0.15 -10.77
N HIS A 20 9.59 -0.35 -10.06
CA HIS A 20 9.70 -0.24 -8.59
C HIS A 20 10.54 0.97 -8.12
N SER A 21 11.06 1.77 -9.06
CA SER A 21 11.82 2.99 -8.75
C SER A 21 10.90 4.13 -8.35
N VAL A 22 11.38 5.00 -7.45
CA VAL A 22 10.64 6.19 -7.01
C VAL A 22 10.45 7.15 -8.20
N PRO A 23 9.23 7.68 -8.42
CA PRO A 23 9.00 8.65 -9.48
C PRO A 23 9.77 9.96 -9.24
N THR A 24 10.30 10.57 -10.30
CA THR A 24 11.15 11.77 -10.23
C THR A 24 10.44 13.01 -9.68
N TRP A 25 9.12 13.06 -9.77
CA TRP A 25 8.32 14.18 -9.24
C TRP A 25 8.13 14.12 -7.71
N LEU A 26 8.44 12.99 -7.07
CA LEU A 26 8.30 12.82 -5.62
C LEU A 26 9.58 13.27 -4.91
N LYS A 27 9.51 14.38 -4.18
CA LYS A 27 10.64 14.97 -3.43
C LYS A 27 10.69 14.55 -1.96
N LEU A 28 10.27 13.32 -1.65
CA LEU A 28 10.20 12.83 -0.27
C LEU A 28 11.40 11.94 0.04
N MET A 29 12.05 12.15 1.19
CA MET A 29 13.16 11.30 1.62
C MET A 29 12.67 10.10 2.42
N SER A 30 13.48 9.04 2.44
CA SER A 30 13.15 7.81 3.16
C SER A 30 13.02 8.01 4.68
N ALA A 31 13.71 9.02 5.25
CA ALA A 31 13.57 9.39 6.65
C ALA A 31 12.17 9.94 6.97
N ASP A 32 11.63 10.80 6.10
CA ASP A 32 10.32 11.42 6.28
C ASP A 32 9.19 10.38 6.21
N VAL A 33 9.31 9.38 5.31
CA VAL A 33 8.36 8.25 5.23
C VAL A 33 8.30 7.50 6.56
N LYS A 34 9.47 7.22 7.16
CA LYS A 34 9.54 6.46 8.41
C LYS A 34 8.88 7.21 9.56
N GLU A 35 9.15 8.51 9.67
CA GLU A 35 8.53 9.34 10.72
C GLU A 35 7.00 9.35 10.60
N GLN A 36 6.48 9.48 9.37
CA GLN A 36 5.04 9.45 9.12
C GLN A 36 4.42 8.12 9.54
N ILE A 37 5.03 6.98 9.18
CA ILE A 37 4.56 5.65 9.57
C ILE A 37 4.54 5.51 11.10
N TYR A 38 5.60 5.92 11.80
CA TYR A 38 5.64 5.84 13.27
C TYR A 38 4.59 6.73 13.94
N LYS A 39 4.37 7.93 13.40
CA LYS A 39 3.34 8.85 13.91
C LYS A 39 1.93 8.27 13.76
N LEU A 40 1.64 7.62 12.63
CA LEU A 40 0.36 6.96 12.38
C LEU A 40 0.19 5.70 13.24
N ALA A 41 1.25 4.89 13.40
CA ALA A 41 1.24 3.72 14.27
C ALA A 41 1.00 4.09 15.74
N LYS A 42 1.62 5.18 16.23
CA LYS A 42 1.38 5.71 17.58
C LYS A 42 -0.07 6.16 17.81
N LYS A 43 -0.79 6.51 16.73
CA LYS A 43 -2.23 6.83 16.77
C LYS A 43 -3.11 5.57 16.69
N VAL A 44 -2.52 4.38 16.75
CA VAL A 44 -3.22 3.07 16.70
C VAL A 44 -4.01 2.92 15.40
N LEU A 45 -3.47 3.43 14.29
CA LEU A 45 -4.00 3.15 12.96
C LEU A 45 -3.44 1.81 12.48
N THR A 46 -4.32 0.91 12.05
CA THR A 46 -3.94 -0.41 11.53
C THR A 46 -3.46 -0.31 10.09
N PRO A 47 -2.38 -1.03 9.73
CA PRO A 47 -2.00 -1.19 8.32
C PRO A 47 -3.07 -2.05 7.63
N SER A 48 -3.54 -1.60 6.46
CA SER A 48 -4.43 -2.34 5.56
C SER A 48 -3.71 -2.73 4.28
#